data_AF-A0A497D6B9-F1
#
_entry.id   AF-A0A497D6B9-F1
#
_cell.length_a   1.000
_cell.length_b   1.000
_cell.length_c   1.000
_cell.angle_alpha   90.00
_cell.angle_beta   90.00
_cell.angle_gamma   90.00
#
_symmetry.space_group_name_H-M   'P 1'
#
loop_
_entity.id
_entity.type
_entity.pdbx_description
1 polymer ?
#
loop_
_entity_poly.entity_id
_entity_poly.type
_entity_poly.pdbx_seq_one_letter_code
_entity_poly.pdbx_strand_id
1 'polypeptide(L)'
;MNLLITETGYHHLKPEKYYLDTIGGIGIKTVLSPEEKQQAEQDYADNLANYNNVKALYDNLKDGGNTDGTVSDVETAWPDEMWELRAELLGKSPHLSKEVLMAAADKTDVLPESVLFEILSANPDELCKEELINYLENKEQPLPEYMINILKQLAGNITYKTILKSQISDYLHKKVASAQDIIRSILNDSILDRYELRSWLDNIGGYIVDQQIIASYLQDEKYDSAQTLLNLLPSLYQLEGEDQVAYDDYKAFIEMQINVFQQKRNIFSLGSSELNMLIDLAN
;
A
#
# COMPACT_ATOMS: atom_id res chain seq x y z
N MET A 1 15.38 -27.85 2.77
CA MET A 1 14.79 -27.73 1.43
C MET A 1 14.21 -26.33 1.35
N ASN A 2 14.92 -25.39 0.73
CA ASN A 2 14.47 -24.00 0.58
C ASN A 2 13.35 -23.96 -0.46
N LEU A 3 12.11 -23.92 0.01
CA LEU A 3 10.97 -23.49 -0.80
C LEU A 3 10.82 -21.98 -0.61
N LEU A 4 11.70 -21.23 -1.29
CA LEU A 4 11.39 -19.84 -1.63
C LEU A 4 10.49 -19.93 -2.87
N ILE A 5 9.24 -19.52 -2.68
CA ILE A 5 8.24 -19.46 -3.75
C ILE A 5 8.77 -18.52 -4.83
N THR A 6 8.80 -19.05 -6.04
CA THR A 6 9.22 -18.40 -7.27
C THR A 6 8.36 -17.19 -7.60
N GLU A 7 9.01 -16.18 -8.19
CA GLU A 7 8.41 -15.02 -8.85
C GLU A 7 7.14 -15.37 -9.63
N THR A 8 6.00 -14.85 -9.21
CA THR A 8 4.86 -14.59 -10.11
C THR A 8 4.16 -13.32 -9.67
N GLY A 9 4.11 -12.33 -10.56
CA GLY A 9 3.00 -11.37 -10.55
C GLY A 9 3.32 -9.87 -10.46
N TYR A 10 4.28 -9.34 -11.21
CA TYR A 10 4.24 -7.91 -11.60
C TYR A 10 4.75 -7.71 -13.04
N HIS A 11 3.92 -8.02 -14.02
CA HIS A 11 4.03 -7.39 -15.33
C HIS A 11 3.06 -6.22 -15.37
N HIS A 12 3.60 -5.00 -15.39
CA HIS A 12 3.22 -3.88 -16.28
C HIS A 12 3.76 -2.54 -15.78
N LEU A 13 5.08 -2.43 -15.56
CA LEU A 13 5.80 -1.17 -15.75
C LEU A 13 7.16 -1.52 -16.37
N LYS A 14 7.43 -0.96 -17.56
CA LYS A 14 8.70 -1.18 -18.26
C LYS A 14 9.83 -0.66 -17.37
N PRO A 15 10.88 -1.44 -17.05
CA PRO A 15 12.03 -0.91 -16.35
C PRO A 15 12.83 -0.05 -17.34
N GLU A 16 12.85 1.25 -17.10
CA GLU A 16 13.94 2.07 -17.60
C GLU A 16 15.24 1.50 -17.03
N LYS A 17 16.20 1.25 -17.93
CA LYS A 17 17.54 0.78 -17.63
C LYS A 17 18.22 1.75 -16.66
N TYR A 18 18.20 1.44 -15.38
CA TYR A 18 19.19 1.99 -14.46
C TYR A 18 20.47 1.20 -14.62
N TYR A 19 21.41 1.83 -15.31
CA TYR A 19 22.80 1.42 -15.46
C TYR A 19 23.45 1.33 -14.08
N LEU A 20 23.67 0.10 -13.59
CA LEU A 20 24.72 -0.21 -12.63
C LEU A 20 26.03 -0.26 -13.40
N ASP A 21 26.64 0.90 -13.63
CA ASP A 21 27.98 0.98 -14.18
C ASP A 21 28.87 1.81 -13.26
N THR A 22 30.08 1.30 -13.03
CA THR A 22 31.12 1.68 -12.04
C THR A 22 30.85 1.12 -10.64
N ILE A 23 31.55 0.10 -10.12
CA ILE A 23 33.02 -0.03 -9.98
C ILE A 23 33.45 -1.49 -10.25
N GLY A 24 34.61 -1.66 -10.89
CA GLY A 24 35.06 -2.91 -11.51
C GLY A 24 35.35 -4.09 -10.58
N GLY A 25 35.13 -5.28 -11.14
CA GLY A 25 35.85 -6.52 -10.85
C GLY A 25 35.74 -7.07 -9.42
N ILE A 26 34.77 -7.97 -9.22
CA ILE A 26 34.72 -9.20 -8.39
C ILE A 26 33.23 -9.43 -8.06
N GLY A 27 32.76 -10.68 -8.15
CA GLY A 27 31.34 -11.06 -8.24
C GLY A 27 30.38 -10.40 -7.24
N ILE A 28 29.09 -10.33 -7.61
CA ILE A 28 27.98 -9.98 -6.73
C ILE A 28 28.22 -10.64 -5.36
N LYS A 29 28.63 -9.86 -4.35
CA LYS A 29 28.73 -10.41 -3.00
C LYS A 29 27.31 -10.67 -2.54
N THR A 30 26.98 -11.94 -2.37
CA THR A 30 25.66 -12.39 -1.91
C THR A 30 25.43 -12.09 -0.43
N VAL A 31 26.50 -11.81 0.33
CA VAL A 31 26.49 -11.50 1.76
C VAL A 31 27.24 -10.18 1.98
N LEU A 32 26.58 -9.23 2.64
CA LEU A 32 27.10 -7.92 2.99
C LEU A 32 28.19 -8.03 4.06
N SER A 33 29.25 -7.23 3.96
CA SER A 33 30.19 -7.02 5.07
C SER A 33 29.50 -6.32 6.25
N PRO A 34 30.10 -6.34 7.45
CA PRO A 34 29.57 -5.58 8.59
C PRO A 34 29.35 -4.09 8.29
N GLU A 35 30.26 -3.46 7.53
CA GLU A 35 30.16 -2.06 7.14
C GLU A 35 29.05 -1.84 6.09
N GLU A 36 28.94 -2.73 5.09
CA GLU A 36 27.87 -2.67 4.07
C GLU A 36 26.49 -2.87 4.71
N LYS A 37 26.37 -3.81 5.67
CA LYS A 37 25.15 -4.03 6.44
C LYS A 37 24.80 -2.80 7.28
N GLN A 38 25.76 -2.26 8.02
CA GLN A 38 25.54 -1.04 8.81
C GLN A 38 25.07 0.13 7.95
N GLN A 39 25.63 0.29 6.74
CA GLN A 39 25.19 1.33 5.81
C GLN A 39 23.76 1.08 5.32
N ALA A 40 23.40 -0.16 4.96
CA ALA A 40 22.04 -0.49 4.54
C ALA A 40 21.01 -0.26 5.68
N GLU A 41 21.39 -0.54 6.93
CA GLU A 41 20.57 -0.26 8.11
C GLU A 41 20.35 1.25 8.31
N GLN A 42 21.41 2.05 8.14
CA GLN A 42 21.33 3.50 8.20
C GLN A 42 20.46 4.07 7.07
N ASP A 43 20.66 3.58 5.84
CA ASP A 43 19.86 3.99 4.68
C ASP A 43 18.38 3.65 4.88
N TYR A 44 18.08 2.46 5.43
CA TYR A 44 16.72 2.09 5.80
C TYR A 44 16.13 3.09 6.80
N ALA A 45 16.85 3.37 7.89
CA ALA A 45 16.38 4.24 8.98
C ALA A 45 16.12 5.67 8.49
N ASP A 46 17.01 6.23 7.66
CA ASP A 46 16.89 7.58 7.11
C ASP A 46 15.70 7.67 6.15
N ASN A 47 15.53 6.69 5.26
CA ASN A 47 14.39 6.66 4.34
C ASN A 47 13.06 6.39 5.06
N LEU A 48 13.05 5.59 6.13
CA LEU A 48 11.87 5.40 6.98
C LEU A 48 11.48 6.71 7.68
N ALA A 49 12.44 7.42 8.26
CA ALA A 49 12.19 8.71 8.90
C ALA A 49 11.61 9.72 7.89
N ASN A 50 12.22 9.82 6.71
CA ASN A 50 11.74 10.71 5.65
C ASN A 50 10.34 10.31 5.16
N TYR A 51 10.09 9.02 4.91
CA TYR A 51 8.77 8.50 4.57
C TYR A 51 7.71 8.94 5.59
N ASN A 52 7.98 8.70 6.89
CA ASN A 52 7.06 9.04 7.97
C ASN A 52 6.79 10.55 8.04
N ASN A 53 7.83 11.37 7.89
CA ASN A 53 7.71 12.82 7.93
C ASN A 53 6.85 13.35 6.76
N VAL A 54 7.11 12.90 5.53
CA VAL A 54 6.33 13.34 4.36
C VAL A 54 4.91 12.80 4.42
N LYS A 55 4.72 11.55 4.88
CA LYS A 55 3.39 10.96 5.02
C LYS A 55 2.56 11.69 6.06
N ALA A 56 3.12 12.01 7.23
CA ALA A 56 2.44 12.81 8.25
C ALA A 56 2.05 14.19 7.73
N LEU A 57 2.92 14.86 6.96
CA LEU A 57 2.58 16.13 6.32
C LEU A 57 1.45 15.98 5.30
N TYR A 58 1.51 14.96 4.44
CA TYR A 58 0.46 14.65 3.48
C TYR A 58 -0.89 14.43 4.15
N ASP A 59 -0.93 13.62 5.22
CA ASP A 59 -2.15 13.28 5.96
C ASP A 59 -2.73 14.52 6.68
N ASN A 60 -1.88 15.40 7.24
CA ASN A 60 -2.32 16.66 7.85
C ASN A 60 -2.86 17.67 6.83
N LEU A 61 -2.35 17.66 5.60
CA LEU A 61 -2.84 18.57 4.56
C LEU A 61 -4.12 18.05 3.90
N LYS A 62 -4.26 16.72 3.77
CA LYS A 62 -5.46 16.08 3.22
C LYS A 62 -6.68 16.53 4.02
N ASP A 63 -7.57 17.27 3.37
CA ASP A 63 -8.78 17.83 3.99
C ASP A 63 -8.50 18.61 5.30
N GLY A 64 -7.32 19.22 5.44
CA GLY A 64 -6.91 19.88 6.68
C GLY A 64 -6.72 18.93 7.88
N GLY A 65 -6.48 17.64 7.62
CA GLY A 65 -6.22 16.62 8.64
C GLY A 65 -7.48 15.99 9.23
N ASN A 66 -8.66 16.40 8.78
CA ASN A 66 -9.93 15.86 9.23
C ASN A 66 -10.95 15.83 8.07
N THR A 67 -11.00 14.71 7.36
CA THR A 67 -11.95 14.50 6.25
C THR A 67 -13.39 14.59 6.75
N ASP A 68 -13.76 13.84 7.79
CA ASP A 68 -15.13 13.81 8.31
C ASP A 68 -15.58 15.19 8.82
N GLY A 69 -14.68 15.91 9.49
CA GLY A 69 -14.92 17.29 9.92
C GLY A 69 -15.17 18.21 8.74
N THR A 70 -14.31 18.17 7.72
CA THR A 70 -14.47 19.01 6.53
C THR A 70 -15.74 18.68 5.74
N VAL A 71 -16.13 17.41 5.65
CA VAL A 71 -17.42 17.01 5.06
C VAL A 71 -18.58 17.59 5.87
N SER A 72 -18.53 17.47 7.20
CA SER A 72 -19.55 18.04 8.09
C SER A 72 -19.65 19.57 7.94
N ASP A 73 -18.54 20.27 7.83
CA ASP A 73 -18.51 21.73 7.64
C ASP A 73 -19.23 22.10 6.32
N VAL A 74 -18.99 21.35 5.24
CA VAL A 74 -19.66 21.55 3.95
C VAL A 74 -21.16 21.27 4.04
N GLU A 75 -21.56 20.12 4.61
CA GLU A 75 -22.95 19.68 4.64
C GLU A 75 -23.83 20.62 5.50
N THR A 76 -23.27 21.18 6.56
CA THR A 76 -23.99 22.02 7.53
C THR A 76 -23.95 23.51 7.22
N ALA A 77 -23.17 23.94 6.22
CA ALA A 77 -23.07 25.33 5.82
C ALA A 77 -24.40 25.93 5.33
N TRP A 78 -24.56 27.23 5.54
CA TRP A 78 -25.69 28.04 5.11
C TRP A 78 -25.31 28.99 3.96
N PRO A 79 -26.29 29.46 3.15
CA PRO A 79 -25.99 30.29 1.98
C PRO A 79 -25.24 31.60 2.27
N ASP A 80 -25.39 32.17 3.46
CA ASP A 80 -24.66 33.36 3.92
C ASP A 80 -23.20 33.08 4.29
N GLU A 81 -22.85 31.81 4.57
CA GLU A 81 -21.49 31.33 4.85
C GLU A 81 -20.71 30.95 3.59
N MET A 82 -21.31 31.05 2.40
CA MET A 82 -20.72 30.60 1.12
C MET A 82 -19.28 31.09 0.92
N TRP A 83 -18.99 32.36 1.18
CA TRP A 83 -17.65 32.92 0.97
C TRP A 83 -16.62 32.40 1.96
N GLU A 84 -17.05 32.11 3.20
CA GLU A 84 -16.21 31.51 4.23
C GLU A 84 -15.88 30.07 3.86
N LEU A 85 -16.90 29.27 3.53
CA LEU A 85 -16.72 27.88 3.08
C LEU A 85 -15.84 27.81 1.82
N ARG A 86 -16.07 28.68 0.84
CA ARG A 86 -15.21 28.76 -0.35
C ARG A 86 -13.76 29.07 0.02
N ALA A 87 -13.52 30.04 0.89
CA ALA A 87 -12.16 30.41 1.29
C ALA A 87 -11.45 29.26 2.04
N GLU A 88 -12.18 28.55 2.88
CA GLU A 88 -11.68 27.37 3.59
C GLU A 88 -11.29 26.25 2.63
N LEU A 89 -12.18 25.85 1.72
CA LEU A 89 -11.93 24.78 0.76
C LEU A 89 -10.78 25.11 -0.20
N LEU A 90 -10.70 26.37 -0.66
CA LEU A 90 -9.56 26.83 -1.46
C LEU A 90 -8.26 26.88 -0.65
N GLY A 91 -8.33 27.21 0.65
CA GLY A 91 -7.18 27.17 1.56
C GLY A 91 -6.65 25.76 1.80
N LYS A 92 -7.51 24.74 1.74
CA LYS A 92 -7.15 23.31 1.82
C LYS A 92 -6.73 22.72 0.47
N SER A 93 -6.98 23.41 -0.64
CA SER A 93 -6.57 22.96 -1.98
C SER A 93 -5.04 23.06 -2.16
N PRO A 94 -4.38 22.16 -2.90
CA PRO A 94 -4.91 21.10 -3.77
C PRO A 94 -5.14 19.76 -3.03
N HIS A 95 -5.31 19.78 -1.70
CA HIS A 95 -5.33 18.57 -0.88
C HIS A 95 -6.73 18.06 -0.53
N LEU A 96 -7.79 18.66 -1.06
CA LEU A 96 -9.13 18.12 -0.88
C LEU A 96 -9.22 16.72 -1.47
N SER A 97 -9.97 15.86 -0.80
CA SER A 97 -10.27 14.50 -1.22
C SER A 97 -11.52 14.47 -2.09
N LYS A 98 -11.64 13.42 -2.90
CA LYS A 98 -12.87 13.08 -3.64
C LYS A 98 -14.09 13.21 -2.75
N GLU A 99 -14.03 12.68 -1.54
CA GLU A 99 -15.15 12.65 -0.59
C GLU A 99 -15.64 14.08 -0.27
N VAL A 100 -14.72 14.99 0.08
CA VAL A 100 -15.08 16.40 0.32
C VAL A 100 -15.56 17.10 -0.95
N LEU A 101 -14.95 16.82 -2.10
CA LEU A 101 -15.34 17.43 -3.37
C LEU A 101 -16.74 16.98 -3.83
N MET A 102 -17.12 15.73 -3.55
CA MET A 102 -18.48 15.22 -3.79
C MET A 102 -19.48 15.92 -2.87
N ALA A 103 -19.19 16.02 -1.57
CA ALA A 103 -20.04 16.76 -0.62
C ALA A 103 -20.23 18.23 -1.05
N ALA A 104 -19.15 18.89 -1.47
CA ALA A 104 -19.20 20.26 -1.98
C ALA A 104 -20.04 20.36 -3.27
N ALA A 105 -20.01 19.34 -4.11
CA ALA A 105 -20.78 19.31 -5.35
C ALA A 105 -22.29 19.14 -5.12
N ASP A 106 -22.69 18.54 -3.99
CA ASP A 106 -24.10 18.36 -3.62
C ASP A 106 -24.69 19.58 -2.94
N LYS A 107 -23.84 20.42 -2.33
CA LYS A 107 -24.24 21.63 -1.61
C LYS A 107 -24.53 22.82 -2.55
N THR A 108 -25.39 22.63 -3.54
CA THR A 108 -25.64 23.62 -4.61
C THR A 108 -26.41 24.85 -4.14
N ASP A 109 -27.10 24.76 -2.99
CA ASP A 109 -27.77 25.87 -2.31
C ASP A 109 -26.79 26.88 -1.71
N VAL A 110 -25.56 26.44 -1.40
CA VAL A 110 -24.48 27.27 -0.85
C VAL A 110 -23.40 27.52 -1.88
N LEU A 111 -22.95 26.49 -2.60
CA LEU A 111 -21.87 26.56 -3.58
C LEU A 111 -22.44 26.53 -5.00
N PRO A 112 -22.74 27.71 -5.62
CA PRO A 112 -23.17 27.76 -7.00
C PRO A 112 -22.08 27.20 -7.93
N GLU A 113 -22.47 26.73 -9.12
CA GLU A 113 -21.58 26.04 -10.07
C GLU A 113 -20.26 26.78 -10.34
N SER A 114 -20.28 28.12 -10.41
CA SER A 114 -19.07 28.92 -10.62
C SER A 114 -18.06 28.81 -9.47
N VAL A 115 -18.56 28.73 -8.22
CA VAL A 115 -17.74 28.57 -7.03
C VAL A 115 -17.24 27.13 -6.91
N LEU A 116 -18.14 26.17 -7.11
CA LEU A 116 -17.79 24.76 -7.11
C LEU A 116 -16.71 24.45 -8.17
N PHE A 117 -16.87 25.00 -9.38
CA PHE A 117 -15.91 24.83 -10.47
C PHE A 117 -14.52 25.35 -10.08
N GLU A 118 -14.43 26.47 -9.37
CA GLU A 118 -13.17 27.00 -8.88
C GLU A 118 -12.50 26.06 -7.88
N ILE A 119 -13.27 25.55 -6.90
CA ILE A 119 -12.78 24.59 -5.91
C ILE A 119 -12.30 23.30 -6.59
N LEU A 120 -13.08 22.75 -7.52
CA LEU A 120 -12.70 21.55 -8.29
C LEU A 120 -11.43 21.79 -9.11
N SER A 121 -11.34 22.94 -9.80
CA SER A 121 -10.16 23.31 -10.60
C SER A 121 -8.89 23.46 -9.77
N ALA A 122 -9.02 23.82 -8.49
CA ALA A 122 -7.90 23.91 -7.55
C ALA A 122 -7.40 22.54 -7.05
N ASN A 123 -8.11 21.44 -7.35
CA ASN A 123 -7.77 20.07 -6.90
C ASN A 123 -7.61 19.08 -8.07
N PRO A 124 -6.71 19.36 -9.04
CA PRO A 124 -6.64 18.59 -10.27
C PRO A 124 -6.22 17.12 -10.11
N ASP A 125 -5.53 16.73 -9.02
CA ASP A 125 -5.23 15.31 -8.76
C ASP A 125 -6.50 14.46 -8.57
N GLU A 126 -7.56 15.02 -7.98
CA GLU A 126 -8.81 14.29 -7.76
C GLU A 126 -9.61 14.16 -9.04
N LEU A 127 -9.44 15.09 -9.99
CA LEU A 127 -10.10 15.06 -11.30
C LEU A 127 -9.62 13.90 -12.19
N CYS A 128 -8.50 13.26 -11.85
CA CYS A 128 -8.04 12.03 -12.49
C CYS A 128 -8.88 10.80 -12.10
N LYS A 129 -9.71 10.89 -11.05
CA LYS A 129 -10.54 9.78 -10.60
C LYS A 129 -11.81 9.72 -11.44
N GLU A 130 -11.97 8.65 -12.21
CA GLU A 130 -13.18 8.40 -13.01
C GLU A 130 -14.44 8.47 -12.16
N GLU A 131 -14.39 7.96 -10.91
CA GLU A 131 -15.50 8.00 -9.98
C GLU A 131 -15.99 9.43 -9.68
N LEU A 132 -15.08 10.39 -9.46
CA LEU A 132 -15.46 11.79 -9.21
C LEU A 132 -16.08 12.42 -10.45
N ILE A 133 -15.46 12.20 -11.61
CA ILE A 133 -15.95 12.76 -12.88
C ILE A 133 -17.34 12.19 -13.21
N ASN A 134 -17.51 10.88 -13.10
CA ASN A 134 -18.79 10.22 -13.32
C ASN A 134 -19.85 10.73 -12.34
N TYR A 135 -19.47 11.00 -11.08
CA TYR A 135 -20.38 11.59 -10.11
C TYR A 135 -20.89 12.97 -10.55
N LEU A 136 -19.97 13.87 -10.93
CA LEU A 136 -20.30 15.23 -11.34
C LEU A 136 -21.17 15.30 -12.61
N GLU A 137 -21.04 14.31 -13.51
CA GLU A 137 -21.83 14.16 -14.74
C GLU A 137 -23.25 13.62 -14.49
N ASN A 138 -23.48 12.87 -13.41
CA ASN A 138 -24.71 12.09 -13.22
C ASN A 138 -25.51 12.41 -11.94
N LYS A 139 -25.02 13.31 -11.06
CA LYS A 139 -25.75 13.76 -9.86
C LYS A 139 -27.08 14.45 -10.20
N GLU A 140 -27.93 14.71 -9.21
CA GLU A 140 -29.28 15.28 -9.40
C GLU A 140 -29.27 16.59 -10.22
N GLN A 141 -28.26 17.44 -9.98
CA GLN A 141 -28.00 18.65 -10.74
C GLN A 141 -26.61 18.56 -11.36
N PRO A 142 -26.44 17.92 -12.54
CA PRO A 142 -25.14 17.74 -13.16
C PRO A 142 -24.45 19.06 -13.48
N LEU A 143 -23.12 19.07 -13.47
CA LEU A 143 -22.39 20.22 -14.01
C LEU A 143 -22.57 20.30 -15.53
N PRO A 144 -22.59 21.52 -16.11
CA PRO A 144 -22.62 21.70 -17.55
C PRO A 144 -21.46 20.97 -18.23
N GLU A 145 -21.73 20.34 -19.38
CA GLU A 145 -20.76 19.52 -20.13
C GLU A 145 -19.45 20.29 -20.42
N TYR A 146 -19.54 21.58 -20.72
CA TYR A 146 -18.35 22.39 -20.97
C TYR A 146 -17.45 22.54 -19.73
N MET A 147 -18.03 22.62 -18.52
CA MET A 147 -17.26 22.70 -17.27
C MET A 147 -16.55 21.38 -17.02
N ILE A 148 -17.24 20.25 -17.18
CA ILE A 148 -16.65 18.92 -17.07
C ILE A 148 -15.47 18.75 -18.03
N ASN A 149 -15.64 19.18 -19.29
CA ASN A 149 -14.56 19.12 -20.29
C ASN A 149 -13.33 19.94 -19.88
N ILE A 150 -13.51 21.10 -19.24
CA ILE A 150 -12.38 21.88 -18.72
C ILE A 150 -11.74 21.18 -17.52
N LEU A 151 -12.53 20.65 -16.58
CA LEU A 151 -12.01 19.89 -15.43
C LEU A 151 -11.18 18.68 -15.88
N LYS A 152 -11.63 17.94 -16.89
CA LYS A 152 -10.88 16.84 -17.51
C LYS A 152 -9.55 17.29 -18.14
N GLN A 153 -9.48 18.52 -18.67
CA GLN A 153 -8.22 19.08 -19.20
C GLN A 153 -7.25 19.50 -18.10
N LEU A 154 -7.76 19.89 -16.92
CA LEU A 154 -6.95 20.21 -15.76
C LEU A 154 -6.45 18.95 -15.03
N ALA A 155 -7.14 17.83 -15.19
CA ALA A 155 -6.73 16.54 -14.63
C ALA A 155 -5.29 16.21 -15.05
N GLY A 156 -4.46 15.83 -14.07
CA GLY A 156 -3.07 15.44 -14.30
C GLY A 156 -2.05 16.58 -14.20
N ASN A 157 -2.48 17.82 -13.92
CA ASN A 157 -1.55 18.88 -13.53
C ASN A 157 -0.80 18.49 -12.26
N ILE A 158 0.52 18.70 -12.26
CA ILE A 158 1.36 18.44 -11.10
C ILE A 158 1.04 19.47 -10.01
N THR A 159 0.64 18.99 -8.85
CA THR A 159 0.38 19.84 -7.68
C THR A 159 1.34 19.53 -6.54
N TYR A 160 1.21 20.28 -5.46
CA TYR A 160 1.90 19.95 -4.22
C TYR A 160 1.51 18.55 -3.69
N LYS A 161 0.25 18.15 -3.82
CA LYS A 161 -0.22 16.79 -3.48
C LYS A 161 0.51 15.73 -4.30
N THR A 162 0.69 15.96 -5.60
CA THR A 162 1.43 15.06 -6.50
C THR A 162 2.89 14.89 -6.05
N ILE A 163 3.55 16.00 -5.69
CA ILE A 163 4.95 16.00 -5.23
C ILE A 163 5.09 15.20 -3.92
N LEU A 164 4.20 15.42 -2.94
CA LEU A 164 4.22 14.67 -1.69
C LEU A 164 4.01 13.17 -1.92
N LYS A 165 3.06 12.77 -2.77
CA LYS A 165 2.85 11.35 -3.14
C LYS A 165 4.10 10.76 -3.80
N SER A 166 4.74 11.49 -4.69
CA SER A 166 5.99 11.06 -5.35
C SER A 166 7.11 10.84 -4.33
N GLN A 167 7.30 11.77 -3.39
CA GLN A 167 8.28 11.64 -2.31
C GLN A 167 7.99 10.45 -1.39
N ILE A 168 6.72 10.26 -1.00
CA ILE A 168 6.28 9.09 -0.21
C ILE A 168 6.65 7.80 -0.94
N SER A 169 6.37 7.72 -2.25
CA SER A 169 6.71 6.55 -3.06
C SER A 169 8.22 6.32 -3.15
N ASP A 170 9.00 7.38 -3.38
CA ASP A 170 10.47 7.31 -3.49
C ASP A 170 11.11 6.81 -2.19
N TYR A 171 10.75 7.40 -1.05
CA TYR A 171 11.26 6.95 0.25
C TYR A 171 10.79 5.54 0.62
N LEU A 172 9.56 5.16 0.26
CA LEU A 172 9.07 3.79 0.42
C LEU A 172 9.92 2.81 -0.40
N HIS A 173 10.19 3.11 -1.67
CA HIS A 173 11.02 2.26 -2.52
C HIS A 173 12.44 2.12 -1.97
N LYS A 174 13.06 3.23 -1.56
CA LYS A 174 14.42 3.23 -1.02
C LYS A 174 14.52 2.44 0.29
N LYS A 175 13.60 2.65 1.25
CA LYS A 175 13.64 1.86 2.49
C LYS A 175 13.43 0.36 2.22
N VAL A 176 12.51 0.01 1.31
CA VAL A 176 12.26 -1.40 0.98
C VAL A 176 13.46 -2.03 0.28
N ALA A 177 14.14 -1.31 -0.61
CA ALA A 177 15.34 -1.79 -1.27
C ALA A 177 16.46 -2.10 -0.25
N SER A 178 16.73 -1.19 0.70
CA SER A 178 17.72 -1.43 1.76
C SER A 178 17.37 -2.65 2.61
N ALA A 179 16.10 -2.80 3.01
CA ALA A 179 15.64 -3.98 3.75
C ALA A 179 15.80 -5.28 2.93
N GLN A 180 15.51 -5.25 1.63
CA GLN A 180 15.68 -6.39 0.73
C GLN A 180 17.15 -6.79 0.56
N ASP A 181 18.08 -5.84 0.51
CA ASP A 181 19.50 -6.14 0.45
C ASP A 181 19.97 -6.84 1.73
N ILE A 182 19.48 -6.42 2.90
CA ILE A 182 19.76 -7.08 4.18
C ILE A 182 19.13 -8.48 4.23
N ILE A 183 17.86 -8.64 3.83
CA ILE A 183 17.20 -9.95 3.74
C ILE A 183 17.98 -10.90 2.82
N ARG A 184 18.38 -10.42 1.64
CA ARG A 184 19.17 -11.21 0.69
C ARG A 184 20.50 -11.63 1.31
N SER A 185 21.16 -10.74 2.03
CA SER A 185 22.38 -11.05 2.77
C SER A 185 22.17 -12.17 3.79
N ILE A 186 21.14 -12.05 4.64
CA ILE A 186 20.83 -13.02 5.68
C ILE A 186 20.54 -14.40 5.08
N LEU A 187 19.76 -14.45 3.98
CA LEU A 187 19.40 -15.70 3.31
C LEU A 187 20.60 -16.40 2.64
N ASN A 188 21.67 -15.67 2.32
CA ASN A 188 22.88 -16.20 1.71
C ASN A 188 24.03 -16.40 2.70
N ASP A 189 23.83 -16.07 3.98
CA ASP A 189 24.83 -16.33 5.01
C ASP A 189 24.99 -17.83 5.26
N SER A 190 26.21 -18.21 5.67
CA SER A 190 26.54 -19.54 6.17
C SER A 190 25.70 -19.97 7.38
N ILE A 191 25.27 -19.00 8.21
CA ILE A 191 24.40 -19.23 9.36
C ILE A 191 23.18 -18.32 9.23
N LEU A 192 22.02 -18.92 8.98
CA LEU A 192 20.77 -18.18 8.85
C LEU A 192 20.27 -17.68 10.21
N ASP A 193 20.39 -16.38 10.46
CA ASP A 193 19.69 -15.72 11.58
C ASP A 193 18.22 -15.49 11.23
N ARG A 194 17.36 -16.42 11.65
CA ARG A 194 15.92 -16.35 11.39
C ARG A 194 15.20 -15.31 12.23
N TYR A 195 15.75 -14.92 13.38
CA TYR A 195 15.17 -13.85 14.17
C TYR A 195 15.36 -12.52 13.44
N GLU A 196 16.58 -12.26 13.00
CA GLU A 196 16.91 -11.07 12.22
C GLU A 196 16.17 -11.06 10.88
N LEU A 197 16.10 -12.18 10.16
CA LEU A 197 15.32 -12.31 8.93
C LEU A 197 13.86 -11.86 9.12
N ARG A 198 13.19 -12.37 10.16
CA ARG A 198 11.79 -12.01 10.44
C ARG A 198 11.65 -10.54 10.82
N SER A 199 12.60 -9.97 11.55
CA SER A 199 12.61 -8.53 11.86
C SER A 199 12.70 -7.67 10.61
N TRP A 200 13.52 -8.05 9.63
CA TRP A 200 13.65 -7.29 8.37
C TRP A 200 12.48 -7.50 7.43
N LEU A 201 11.86 -8.69 7.43
CA LEU A 201 10.59 -8.92 6.75
C LEU A 201 9.50 -8.02 7.35
N ASP A 202 9.35 -8.00 8.67
CA ASP A 202 8.38 -7.14 9.37
C ASP A 202 8.56 -5.65 9.03
N ASN A 203 9.82 -5.19 8.94
CA ASN A 203 10.19 -3.83 8.52
C ASN A 203 9.74 -3.45 7.08
N ILE A 204 9.52 -4.43 6.20
CA ILE A 204 8.92 -4.21 4.87
C ILE A 204 7.40 -4.17 5.00
N GLY A 205 6.83 -5.14 5.71
CA GLY A 205 5.40 -5.33 5.90
C GLY A 205 4.66 -5.74 4.63
N GLY A 206 3.37 -6.04 4.79
CA GLY A 206 2.47 -6.41 3.70
C GLY A 206 2.16 -7.90 3.66
N TYR A 207 1.00 -8.22 3.07
CA TYR A 207 0.38 -9.54 3.13
C TYR A 207 1.33 -10.69 2.74
N ILE A 208 2.01 -10.55 1.60
CA ILE A 208 2.96 -11.57 1.10
C ILE A 208 4.17 -11.73 2.03
N VAL A 209 4.62 -10.64 2.65
CA VAL A 209 5.75 -10.67 3.58
C VAL A 209 5.37 -11.38 4.87
N ASP A 210 4.14 -11.16 5.37
CA ASP A 210 3.63 -11.89 6.52
C ASP A 210 3.48 -13.39 6.24
N GLN A 211 3.09 -13.78 5.02
CA GLN A 211 3.11 -15.18 4.60
C GLN A 211 4.52 -15.79 4.65
N GLN A 212 5.56 -15.02 4.32
CA GLN A 212 6.96 -15.46 4.45
C GLN A 212 7.38 -15.59 5.92
N ILE A 213 6.91 -14.69 6.79
CA ILE A 213 7.12 -14.78 8.23
C ILE A 213 6.46 -16.05 8.80
N ILE A 214 5.21 -16.35 8.39
CA ILE A 214 4.50 -17.59 8.75
C ILE A 214 5.33 -18.80 8.31
N ALA A 215 5.77 -18.85 7.05
CA ALA A 215 6.60 -19.95 6.55
C ALA A 215 7.91 -20.10 7.33
N SER A 216 8.53 -18.99 7.73
CA SER A 216 9.72 -18.98 8.59
C SER A 216 9.45 -19.57 9.99
N TYR A 217 8.28 -19.31 10.58
CA TYR A 217 7.87 -19.94 11.84
C TYR A 217 7.66 -21.45 11.70
N LEU A 218 7.06 -21.92 10.60
CA LEU A 218 6.89 -23.35 10.35
C LEU A 218 8.23 -24.09 10.27
N GLN A 219 9.23 -23.49 9.62
CA GLN A 219 10.58 -24.04 9.53
C GLN A 219 11.29 -24.14 10.88
N ASP A 220 10.94 -23.29 11.84
CA ASP A 220 11.45 -23.29 13.21
C ASP A 220 10.61 -24.15 14.17
N GLU A 221 9.64 -24.91 13.65
CA GLU A 221 8.66 -25.66 14.44
C GLU A 221 7.87 -24.78 15.43
N LYS A 222 7.78 -23.47 15.18
CA LYS A 222 7.05 -22.48 15.99
C LYS A 222 5.60 -22.36 15.52
N TYR A 223 4.86 -23.46 15.63
CA TYR A 223 3.51 -23.57 15.09
C TYR A 223 2.52 -22.58 15.72
N ASP A 224 2.63 -22.33 17.02
CA ASP A 224 1.74 -21.38 17.71
C ASP A 224 1.93 -19.94 17.19
N SER A 225 3.18 -19.54 16.93
CA SER A 225 3.49 -18.24 16.33
C SER A 225 2.99 -18.14 14.89
N ALA A 226 3.17 -19.20 14.10
CA ALA A 226 2.65 -19.28 12.74
C ALA A 226 1.11 -19.13 12.72
N GLN A 227 0.41 -19.90 13.55
CA GLN A 227 -1.05 -19.87 13.64
C GLN A 227 -1.57 -18.50 14.13
N THR A 228 -0.87 -17.89 15.09
CA THR A 228 -1.24 -16.57 15.61
C THR A 228 -1.21 -15.53 14.50
N LEU A 229 -0.11 -15.43 13.74
CA LEU A 229 -0.01 -14.48 12.64
C LEU A 229 -0.99 -14.81 11.50
N LEU A 230 -1.13 -16.10 11.16
CA LEU A 230 -2.07 -16.57 10.14
C LEU A 230 -3.50 -16.09 10.43
N ASN A 231 -3.96 -16.25 11.67
CA ASN A 231 -5.31 -15.86 12.08
C ASN A 231 -5.53 -14.34 12.11
N LEU A 232 -4.48 -13.53 12.17
CA LEU A 232 -4.57 -12.08 12.15
C LEU A 232 -4.71 -11.49 10.74
N LEU A 233 -4.21 -12.19 9.71
CA LEU A 233 -4.13 -11.64 8.34
C LEU A 233 -5.45 -11.08 7.80
N PRO A 234 -6.63 -11.73 7.95
CA PRO A 234 -7.88 -11.20 7.43
C PRO A 234 -8.22 -9.84 8.00
N SER A 235 -8.05 -9.68 9.31
CA SER A 235 -8.31 -8.42 10.00
C SER A 235 -7.26 -7.35 9.70
N LEU A 236 -6.00 -7.75 9.56
CA LEU A 236 -4.88 -6.84 9.32
C LEU A 236 -4.96 -6.22 7.92
N TYR A 237 -5.43 -6.99 6.93
CA TYR A 237 -5.49 -6.58 5.52
C TYR A 237 -6.91 -6.35 5.00
N GLN A 238 -7.92 -6.43 5.87
CA GLN A 238 -9.34 -6.23 5.52
C GLN A 238 -9.74 -7.08 4.30
N LEU A 239 -9.39 -8.37 4.33
CA LEU A 239 -9.63 -9.28 3.22
C LEU A 239 -11.14 -9.53 3.06
N GLU A 240 -11.63 -9.34 1.84
CA GLU A 240 -13.03 -9.54 1.48
C GLU A 240 -13.14 -10.14 0.07
N GLY A 241 -14.32 -10.67 -0.28
CA GLY A 241 -14.58 -11.20 -1.62
C GLY A 241 -13.59 -12.30 -2.05
N GLU A 242 -13.01 -12.15 -3.24
CA GLU A 242 -12.06 -13.11 -3.81
C GLU A 242 -10.76 -13.22 -2.99
N ASP A 243 -10.30 -12.12 -2.36
CA ASP A 243 -9.09 -12.12 -1.54
C ASP A 243 -9.28 -12.95 -0.26
N GLN A 244 -10.48 -12.92 0.32
CA GLN A 244 -10.83 -13.76 1.46
C GLN A 244 -10.85 -15.24 1.08
N VAL A 245 -11.40 -15.58 -0.09
CA VAL A 245 -11.42 -16.97 -0.60
C VAL A 245 -9.99 -17.48 -0.81
N ALA A 246 -9.14 -16.70 -1.48
CA ALA A 246 -7.75 -17.06 -1.71
C ALA A 246 -6.96 -17.22 -0.39
N TYR A 247 -7.27 -16.39 0.62
CA TYR A 247 -6.71 -16.54 1.96
C TYR A 247 -7.20 -17.80 2.66
N ASP A 248 -8.48 -18.16 2.55
CA ASP A 248 -9.03 -19.36 3.19
C ASP A 248 -8.35 -20.63 2.66
N ASP A 249 -8.06 -20.68 1.35
CA ASP A 249 -7.28 -21.74 0.72
C ASP A 249 -5.84 -21.79 1.25
N TYR A 250 -5.17 -20.64 1.31
CA TYR A 250 -3.83 -20.52 1.90
C TYR A 250 -3.81 -20.98 3.36
N LYS A 251 -4.79 -20.54 4.16
CA LYS A 251 -4.93 -20.93 5.58
C LYS A 251 -5.10 -22.43 5.72
N ALA A 252 -5.98 -23.03 4.94
CA ALA A 252 -6.25 -24.45 4.93
C ALA A 252 -4.97 -25.25 4.64
N PHE A 253 -4.16 -24.80 3.66
CA PHE A 253 -2.85 -25.40 3.35
C PHE A 253 -1.86 -25.29 4.52
N ILE A 254 -1.75 -24.11 5.15
CA ILE A 254 -0.84 -23.91 6.29
C ILE A 254 -1.25 -24.75 7.50
N GLU A 255 -2.54 -24.80 7.83
CA GLU A 255 -3.05 -25.61 8.94
C GLU A 255 -2.83 -27.10 8.70
N MET A 256 -2.97 -27.57 7.45
CA MET A 256 -2.59 -28.93 7.08
C MET A 256 -1.09 -29.19 7.35
N GLN A 257 -0.20 -28.27 6.94
CA GLN A 257 1.23 -28.41 7.19
C GLN A 257 1.55 -28.47 8.69
N ILE A 258 0.94 -27.57 9.48
CA ILE A 258 1.09 -27.56 10.95
C ILE A 258 0.72 -28.93 11.53
N ASN A 259 -0.44 -29.46 11.16
CA ASN A 259 -0.92 -30.76 11.65
C ASN A 259 0.02 -31.92 11.27
N VAL A 260 0.51 -31.94 10.03
CA VAL A 260 1.46 -32.97 9.55
C VAL A 260 2.78 -32.89 10.33
N PHE A 261 3.34 -31.70 10.49
CA PHE A 261 4.63 -31.53 11.17
C PHE A 261 4.55 -31.78 12.68
N GLN A 262 3.44 -31.43 13.33
CA GLN A 262 3.20 -31.76 14.74
C GLN A 262 3.16 -33.29 15.00
N GLN A 263 2.67 -34.05 14.02
CA GLN A 263 2.69 -35.53 14.06
C GLN A 263 4.07 -36.12 13.70
N LYS A 264 5.10 -35.29 13.53
CA LYS A 264 6.44 -35.67 13.06
C LYS A 264 6.41 -36.40 11.71
N ARG A 265 5.37 -36.11 10.91
CA ARG A 265 5.22 -36.54 9.52
C ARG A 265 5.77 -35.43 8.62
N ASN A 266 5.95 -35.75 7.35
CA ASN A 266 6.37 -34.80 6.32
C ASN A 266 5.55 -34.98 5.04
N ILE A 267 5.83 -34.13 4.04
CA ILE A 267 5.14 -34.12 2.75
C ILE A 267 5.21 -35.44 1.98
N PHE A 268 6.14 -36.34 2.29
CA PHE A 268 6.25 -37.67 1.68
C PHE A 268 5.39 -38.73 2.38
N SER A 269 4.72 -38.36 3.46
CA SER A 269 3.91 -39.25 4.29
C SER A 269 2.46 -38.78 4.39
N LEU A 270 1.98 -38.03 3.39
CA LEU A 270 0.61 -37.52 3.36
C LEU A 270 -0.39 -38.67 3.18
N GLY A 271 -1.49 -38.62 3.95
CA GLY A 271 -2.60 -39.56 3.89
C GLY A 271 -3.63 -39.16 2.82
N SER A 272 -4.60 -40.04 2.57
CA SER A 272 -5.63 -39.82 1.54
C SER A 272 -6.45 -38.55 1.77
N SER A 273 -6.75 -38.18 3.03
CA SER A 273 -7.47 -36.95 3.34
C SER A 273 -6.68 -35.68 3.00
N GLU A 274 -5.38 -35.67 3.32
CA GLU A 274 -4.48 -34.53 3.05
C GLU A 274 -4.20 -34.40 1.55
N LEU A 275 -4.06 -35.51 0.83
CA LEU A 275 -3.93 -35.51 -0.63
C LEU A 275 -5.19 -34.99 -1.33
N ASN A 276 -6.38 -35.40 -0.86
CA ASN A 276 -7.65 -34.89 -1.40
C ASN A 276 -7.77 -33.39 -1.18
N MET A 277 -7.41 -32.89 0.01
CA MET A 277 -7.38 -31.46 0.30
C MET A 277 -6.47 -30.68 -0.65
N LEU A 278 -5.27 -31.19 -0.96
CA LEU A 278 -4.38 -30.57 -1.94
C LEU A 278 -4.93 -30.58 -3.37
N ILE A 279 -5.70 -31.61 -3.75
CA ILE A 279 -6.38 -31.67 -5.04
C ILE A 279 -7.50 -30.63 -5.10
N ASP A 280 -8.29 -30.51 -4.04
CA ASP A 280 -9.39 -29.56 -3.96
C ASP A 280 -8.87 -28.11 -4.04
N LEU A 281 -7.76 -27.79 -3.36
CA LEU A 281 -7.09 -26.48 -3.43
C LEU A 281 -6.46 -26.16 -4.80
N ALA A 282 -6.28 -27.14 -5.68
CA ALA A 282 -5.62 -26.96 -6.97
C ALA A 282 -6.61 -26.75 -8.14
N ASN A 283 -7.91 -26.89 -7.89
CA ASN A 283 -8.99 -26.74 -8.88
C ASN A 283 -9.68 -25.39 -8.74
#